data_AF-E8ZHT2-F1
#
_entry.id   AF-E8ZHT2-F1
#
_cell.length_a   1.000
_cell.length_b   1.000
_cell.length_c   1.000
_cell.angle_alpha   90.00
_cell.angle_beta   90.00
_cell.angle_gamma   90.00
#
_symmetry.space_group_name_H-M   'P 1'
#
loop_
_entity.id
_entity.type
_entity.pdbx_description
1 polymer ?
#
loop_
_entity_poly.entity_id
_entity_poly.type
_entity_poly.pdbx_seq_one_letter_code
_entity_poly.pdbx_strand_id
1 'polypeptide(L)' 'MPNILSNAKSLKKDKARRLVRIAAKKNLKRVIDKSLESKDISLVYKTLDSQLSRGIIKKNKCNRLKARYASRINNLK' A
#
# COMPACT_ATOMS: atom_id res chain seq x y z
N MET A 1 26.31 -13.35 24.17
CA MET A 1 26.14 -14.33 23.06
C MET A 1 25.04 -13.86 22.11
N PRO A 2 25.20 -14.00 20.79
CA PRO A 2 24.11 -13.72 19.85
C PRO A 2 22.95 -14.70 20.09
N ASN A 3 21.72 -14.18 20.21
CA ASN A 3 20.55 -14.99 20.54
C ASN A 3 19.97 -15.63 19.25
N ILE A 4 20.61 -16.72 18.79
CA ILE A 4 20.38 -17.36 17.49
C ILE A 4 18.91 -17.75 17.27
N LEU A 5 18.24 -18.32 18.28
CA LEU A 5 16.84 -18.76 18.19
C LEU A 5 15.86 -17.58 18.08
N SER A 6 16.07 -16.53 18.87
CA SER A 6 15.25 -15.31 18.83
C SER A 6 15.39 -14.60 17.47
N ASN A 7 16.60 -14.57 16.93
CA ASN A 7 16.89 -13.99 15.62
C ASN A 7 16.20 -14.76 14.49
N ALA A 8 16.27 -16.10 14.50
CA ALA A 8 15.58 -16.94 13.52
C ALA A 8 14.05 -16.72 13.52
N LYS A 9 13.45 -16.63 14.72
CA LYS A 9 12.02 -16.33 14.88
C LYS A 9 11.66 -14.94 14.32
N SER A 10 12.50 -13.94 14.60
CA SER A 10 12.31 -12.57 14.10
C SER A 10 12.40 -12.52 12.58
N LEU A 11 13.36 -13.24 11.98
CA LEU A 11 13.50 -13.35 10.52
C LEU A 11 12.28 -14.00 9.87
N LYS A 12 11.74 -15.09 10.45
CA LYS A 12 10.52 -15.75 9.96
C LYS A 12 9.33 -14.78 9.95
N LYS A 13 9.13 -14.03 11.03
CA LYS A 13 8.08 -13.00 11.13
C LYS A 13 8.26 -11.89 10.11
N ASP A 14 9.50 -11.46 9.86
CA ASP A 14 9.77 -10.39 8.92
C ASP A 14 9.51 -10.80 7.46
N LYS A 15 9.89 -12.03 7.08
CA LYS A 15 9.55 -12.61 5.79
C LYS A 15 8.03 -12.59 5.55
N ALA A 16 7.23 -13.01 6.53
CA ALA A 16 5.78 -12.98 6.43
C ALA A 16 5.24 -11.55 6.24
N ARG A 17 5.71 -10.59 7.05
CA ARG A 17 5.32 -9.17 6.90
C ARG A 17 5.73 -8.59 5.54
N ARG A 18 6.90 -8.96 5.03
CA ARG A 18 7.39 -8.53 3.71
C ARG A 18 6.47 -8.99 2.59
N LEU A 19 6.00 -10.23 2.62
CA LEU A 19 5.06 -10.76 1.61
C LEU A 19 3.75 -9.97 1.60
N VAL A 20 3.17 -9.67 2.77
CA VAL A 20 1.96 -8.85 2.89
C VAL A 20 2.17 -7.45 2.31
N ARG A 21 3.31 -6.81 2.60
CA ARG A 21 3.63 -5.48 2.05
C ARG A 21 3.79 -5.50 0.53
N ILE A 22 4.43 -6.53 -0.03
CA ILE A 22 4.57 -6.71 -1.48
C ILE A 22 3.19 -6.88 -2.12
N ALA A 23 2.34 -7.73 -1.55
CA ALA A 23 0.99 -7.97 -2.05
C ALA A 23 0.15 -6.69 -2.03
N ALA A 24 0.19 -5.92 -0.94
CA ALA A 24 -0.50 -4.64 -0.84
C ALA A 24 -0.03 -3.62 -1.89
N LYS A 25 1.29 -3.53 -2.13
CA LYS A 25 1.84 -2.66 -3.19
C LYS A 25 1.38 -3.08 -4.58
N LYS A 26 1.39 -4.39 -4.89
CA LYS A 26 0.90 -4.93 -6.16
C LYS A 26 -0.59 -4.66 -6.34
N ASN A 27 -1.39 -4.85 -5.29
CA ASN A 27 -2.82 -4.58 -5.31
C ASN A 27 -3.12 -3.11 -5.58
N LEU A 28 -2.43 -2.18 -4.89
CA LEU A 28 -2.61 -0.75 -5.13
C LEU A 28 -2.35 -0.36 -6.58
N LYS A 29 -1.29 -0.91 -7.21
CA LYS A 29 -1.01 -0.66 -8.63
C LYS A 29 -2.19 -1.10 -9.51
N ARG A 30 -2.68 -2.32 -9.33
CA ARG A 30 -3.84 -2.85 -10.07
C ARG A 30 -5.10 -2.02 -9.87
N VAL A 31 -5.37 -1.58 -8.64
CA VAL A 31 -6.51 -0.72 -8.32
C VAL A 31 -6.40 0.63 -9.03
N ILE A 32 -5.21 1.24 -9.04
CA ILE A 32 -4.98 2.48 -9.78
C ILE A 32 -5.23 2.29 -11.26
N ASP A 33 -4.67 1.24 -11.87
CA ASP A 33 -4.84 0.98 -13.30
C ASP A 33 -6.34 0.86 -13.66
N LYS A 34 -7.12 0.10 -12.87
CA LYS A 34 -8.59 0.00 -13.02
C LYS A 34 -9.32 1.33 -12.79
N SER A 35 -8.89 2.12 -11.82
CA SER A 35 -9.50 3.42 -11.52
C SER A 35 -9.21 4.47 -12.59
N LEU A 36 -8.11 4.33 -13.34
CA LEU A 36 -7.84 5.20 -14.49
C LEU A 36 -8.80 4.89 -15.66
N GLU A 37 -9.12 3.61 -15.90
CA GLU A 37 -10.08 3.19 -16.92
C GLU A 37 -11.51 3.60 -16.57
N SER A 38 -11.92 3.37 -15.32
CA SER A 38 -13.29 3.64 -14.84
C SER A 38 -13.55 5.10 -14.44
N LYS A 39 -12.51 5.95 -14.40
CA LYS A 39 -12.54 7.32 -13.88
C LYS A 39 -13.11 7.44 -12.45
N ASP A 40 -13.16 6.35 -11.67
CA ASP A 40 -13.61 6.34 -10.27
C ASP A 40 -12.43 6.21 -9.29
N ILE A 41 -12.27 7.23 -8.43
CA ILE A 41 -11.21 7.30 -7.42
C ILE A 41 -11.55 6.61 -6.09
N SER A 42 -12.82 6.27 -5.86
CA SER A 42 -13.32 5.79 -4.58
C SER A 42 -12.58 4.54 -4.09
N LEU A 43 -12.30 3.60 -5.00
CA LEU A 43 -11.58 2.37 -4.69
C LEU A 43 -10.11 2.62 -4.31
N VAL A 44 -9.46 3.60 -4.94
CA VAL A 44 -8.09 4.01 -4.59
C VAL A 44 -8.06 4.55 -3.17
N TYR A 45 -9.01 5.41 -2.80
CA TYR A 45 -9.08 5.98 -1.45
C TYR A 45 -9.30 4.91 -0.38
N LYS A 46 -10.29 4.03 -0.57
CA LYS A 46 -10.54 2.89 0.33
C LYS A 46 -9.30 2.01 0.49
N THR A 47 -8.59 1.74 -0.59
CA THR A 47 -7.36 0.92 -0.57
C THR A 47 -6.23 1.62 0.19
N LEU A 48 -6.03 2.92 -0.02
CA LEU A 48 -4.99 3.69 0.67
C LEU A 48 -5.26 3.79 2.18
N ASP A 49 -6.51 4.03 2.58
CA ASP A 49 -6.88 4.09 4.00
C ASP A 49 -6.75 2.73 4.70
N SER A 50 -7.08 1.64 4.00
CA SER A 50 -6.81 0.28 4.50
C SER A 50 -5.30 0.01 4.68
N GLN A 51 -4.45 0.51 3.77
CA GLN A 51 -3.00 0.38 3.93
C GLN A 51 -2.44 1.25 5.06
N LEU A 52 -3.06 2.40 5.31
CA LEU A 52 -2.70 3.28 6.43
C LEU A 52 -3.05 2.62 7.77
N SER A 53 -4.27 2.11 7.93
CA SER A 53 -4.71 1.46 9.18
C SER A 53 -3.86 0.22 9.52
N ARG A 54 -3.42 -0.52 8.50
CA ARG A 54 -2.52 -1.68 8.64
C ARG A 54 -1.05 -1.32 8.87
N GLY A 55 -0.71 -0.03 8.91
CA GLY A 55 0.67 0.45 9.08
C GLY A 55 1.60 0.13 7.91
N ILE A 56 1.06 -0.17 6.73
CA ILE A 56 1.86 -0.45 5.51
C ILE A 56 2.41 0.85 4.95
N ILE A 57 1.62 1.93 4.97
CA ILE A 57 2.03 3.28 4.60
C ILE A 57 1.78 4.26 5.75
N LYS A 58 2.56 5.34 5.79
CA LYS A 58 2.38 6.41 6.78
C LYS A 58 1.34 7.43 6.31
N LYS A 59 0.73 8.15 7.25
CA LYS A 59 -0.33 9.16 7.00
C LYS A 59 0.06 10.17 5.91
N ASN A 60 1.25 10.77 6.01
CA ASN A 60 1.72 11.75 5.03
C ASN A 60 1.87 11.15 3.62
N LYS A 61 2.32 9.89 3.53
CA LYS A 61 2.41 9.18 2.26
C LYS A 61 1.02 8.88 1.69
N CYS A 62 0.07 8.47 2.53
CA CYS A 62 -1.33 8.25 2.14
C CYS A 62 -1.91 9.54 1.53
N ASN A 63 -1.84 10.66 2.25
CA ASN A 63 -2.39 11.95 1.81
C ASN A 63 -1.75 12.43 0.50
N ARG A 64 -0.42 12.32 0.38
CA ARG A 64 0.28 12.68 -0.85
C ARG A 64 -0.15 11.83 -2.05
N LEU A 65 -0.39 10.53 -1.84
CA LEU A 65 -0.87 9.64 -2.89
C LEU A 65 -2.32 9.95 -3.27
N LYS A 66 -3.20 10.21 -2.30
CA LYS A 66 -4.59 10.64 -2.55
C LYS A 66 -4.64 11.88 -3.43
N ALA A 67 -3.87 12.91 -3.08
CA ALA A 67 -3.79 14.15 -3.86
C ALA A 67 -3.27 13.90 -5.29
N ARG A 68 -2.16 13.16 -5.42
CA ARG A 68 -1.55 12.86 -6.73
C ARG A 68 -2.49 12.09 -7.66
N TYR A 69 -3.17 11.06 -7.14
CA TYR A 69 -4.08 10.26 -7.97
C TYR A 69 -5.36 11.00 -8.31
N ALA A 70 -5.87 11.87 -7.43
CA ALA A 70 -6.99 12.75 -7.74
C ALA A 70 -6.68 13.68 -8.90
N SER A 71 -5.55 14.40 -8.83
CA SER A 71 -5.12 15.27 -9.93
C SER A 71 -4.90 14.47 -11.23
N ARG A 72 -4.33 13.26 -11.14
CA ARG A 72 -4.09 12.42 -12.32
C ARG A 72 -5.38 11.98 -13.00
N ILE A 73 -6.36 11.48 -12.24
CA ILE A 73 -7.65 11.02 -12.79
C ILE A 73 -8.42 12.20 -13.38
N ASN A 74 -8.45 13.35 -12.71
CA ASN A 74 -9.16 14.54 -13.21
C ASN A 74 -8.52 15.14 -14.47
N ASN A 75 -7.20 14.98 -14.65
CA ASN A 75 -6.47 15.49 -15.81
C ASN A 75 -6.49 14.53 -17.02
N LEU A 76 -7.03 13.32 -16.88
CA LEU A 76 -7.27 12.41 -17.99
C LEU A 76 -8.52 12.90 -18.75
N LYS A 77 -8.29 13.80 -19.72
CA LYS A 77 -9.25 14.18 -20.75
C LYS A 77 -9.75 12.93 -21.46
#